data_AF-A0A521EXF3-F1
#
_entry.id   AF-A0A521EXF3-F1
#
_cell.length_a   1.000
_cell.length_b   1.000
_cell.length_c   1.000
_cell.angle_alpha   90.00
_cell.angle_beta   90.00
_cell.angle_gamma   90.00
#
_symmetry.space_group_name_H-M   'P 1'
#
loop_
_entity.id
_entity.type
_entity.pdbx_description
1 polymer ?
#
loop_
_entity_poly.entity_id
_entity_poly.type
_entity_poly.pdbx_seq_one_letter_code
_entity_poly.pdbx_strand_id
1 'polypeptide(L)' 'MAENDIAAQLEDTFGVAADVYCDDDMHVITGAHYRCTAHTEDGLSAELEIVITDAQSAAYTWEVAS' A
#
# COMPACT_ATOMS: atom_id res chain seq x y z
N MET A 1 0.80 -9.08 7.20
CA MET A 1 1.67 -8.83 6.04
C MET A 1 1.57 -7.35 5.73
N ALA A 2 2.58 -6.72 5.13
CA ALA A 2 2.63 -5.27 4.94
C ALA A 2 1.38 -4.75 4.20
N GLU A 3 0.86 -5.53 3.26
CA GLU A 3 -0.35 -5.22 2.49
C GLU A 3 -1.59 -5.03 3.39
N ASN A 4 -1.70 -5.80 4.47
CA ASN A 4 -2.82 -5.68 5.43
C ASN A 4 -2.70 -4.40 6.28
N ASP A 5 -1.48 -4.03 6.66
CA ASP A 5 -1.22 -2.79 7.39
C ASP A 5 -1.45 -1.56 6.49
N ILE A 6 -1.14 -1.66 5.20
CA ILE A 6 -1.44 -0.63 4.20
C ILE A 6 -2.95 -0.51 3.98
N ALA A 7 -3.67 -1.63 3.85
CA ALA A 7 -5.13 -1.64 3.72
C ALA A 7 -5.82 -0.95 4.90
N ALA A 8 -5.41 -1.24 6.13
CA ALA A 8 -5.96 -0.60 7.32
C ALA A 8 -5.69 0.92 7.37
N GLN A 9 -4.51 1.37 6.93
CA GLN A 9 -4.21 2.80 6.84
C GLN A 9 -5.00 3.52 5.75
N LEU A 10 -5.25 2.86 4.62
CA LEU A 10 -6.09 3.38 3.56
C LEU A 10 -7.54 3.53 4.04
N GLU A 11 -8.07 2.55 4.79
CA GLU A 11 -9.40 2.65 5.39
C GLU A 11 -9.50 3.82 6.38
N ASP A 12 -8.49 4.01 7.24
CA ASP A 12 -8.46 5.16 8.17
C ASP A 12 -8.37 6.51 7.42
N THR A 13 -7.64 6.54 6.30
CA THR A 13 -7.42 7.76 5.50
C THR A 13 -8.62 8.12 4.61
N PHE A 14 -9.17 7.14 3.89
CA PHE A 14 -10.23 7.32 2.91
C PHE A 14 -11.63 7.05 3.50
N GLY A 15 -11.72 6.45 4.68
CA GLY A 15 -12.97 6.10 5.36
C GLY A 15 -13.71 4.94 4.70
N VAL A 16 -13.07 4.20 3.81
CA VAL A 16 -13.64 3.09 3.03
C VAL A 16 -12.67 1.92 3.05
N ALA A 17 -13.17 0.72 3.33
CA ALA A 17 -12.37 -0.49 3.28
C ALA A 17 -11.80 -0.68 1.87
N ALA A 18 -10.50 -0.95 1.81
CA ALA A 18 -9.78 -1.16 0.56
C ALA A 18 -8.95 -2.44 0.65
N ASP A 19 -9.10 -3.33 -0.33
CA ASP A 19 -8.19 -4.45 -0.52
C ASP A 19 -6.96 -3.98 -1.30
N VAL A 20 -5.77 -4.30 -0.80
CA VAL A 20 -4.50 -3.92 -1.43
C VAL A 20 -3.84 -5.16 -2.01
N TYR A 21 -3.54 -5.10 -3.31
CA TYR A 21 -2.84 -6.15 -4.03
C TYR A 21 -1.55 -5.58 -4.63
N CYS A 22 -0.41 -6.16 -4.29
CA CYS A 22 0.87 -5.82 -4.88
C CYS A 22 1.27 -6.90 -5.89
N ASP A 23 1.74 -6.51 -7.08
CA ASP A 23 2.16 -7.46 -8.13
C ASP A 23 3.44 -8.22 -7.76
N ASP A 24 4.31 -7.58 -6.96
CA ASP A 24 5.55 -8.15 -6.46
C ASP A 24 5.42 -8.62 -5.00
N ASP A 25 6.11 -9.71 -4.67
CA ASP A 25 6.26 -10.17 -3.28
C ASP A 25 6.97 -9.06 -2.49
N MET A 26 6.24 -8.43 -1.54
CA MET A 26 6.76 -7.28 -0.80
C MET A 26 7.90 -7.72 0.14
N HIS A 27 9.13 -7.52 -0.33
CA HIS A 27 10.31 -7.64 0.50
C HIS A 27 10.59 -6.32 1.23
N VAL A 28 10.69 -6.38 2.55
CA VAL A 28 10.94 -5.20 3.38
C VAL A 28 12.42 -4.78 3.26
N ILE A 29 12.72 -4.02 2.21
CA ILE A 29 14.07 -3.52 1.87
C ILE A 29 13.99 -2.00 1.77
N THR A 30 14.84 -1.29 2.53
CA THR A 30 14.89 0.18 2.50
C THR A 30 15.18 0.68 1.09
N GLY A 31 14.34 1.60 0.60
CA GLY A 31 14.41 2.16 -0.75
C GLY A 31 13.78 1.28 -1.83
N ALA A 32 13.15 0.16 -1.50
CA ALA A 32 12.37 -0.60 -2.45
C ALA A 32 11.07 0.12 -2.79
N HIS A 33 10.69 0.05 -4.08
CA HIS A 33 9.47 0.60 -4.63
C HIS A 33 8.57 -0.56 -5.04
N TYR A 34 7.31 -0.52 -4.60
CA TYR A 34 6.29 -1.48 -4.94
C TYR A 34 5.11 -0.76 -5.57
N ARG A 35 4.58 -1.35 -6.63
CA ARG A 35 3.34 -0.91 -7.24
C ARG A 35 2.23 -1.83 -6.78
N CYS A 36 1.22 -1.24 -6.16
CA CYS A 36 0.07 -1.97 -5.65
C CYS A 36 -1.20 -1.34 -6.21
N THR A 37 -2.27 -2.11 -6.25
CA THR A 37 -3.60 -1.64 -6.60
C THR A 37 -4.46 -1.73 -5.35
N ALA A 38 -5.04 -0.60 -4.96
CA ALA A 38 -6.12 -0.57 -3.98
C ALA A 38 -7.47 -0.72 -4.68
N HIS A 39 -8.29 -1.65 -4.22
CA HIS A 39 -9.66 -1.85 -4.66
C HIS A 39 -10.61 -1.57 -3.50
N THR A 40 -11.46 -0.57 -3.64
CA THR A 40 -12.49 -0.22 -2.65
C THR A 40 -13.75 -1.04 -2.88
N GLU A 41 -14.54 -1.28 -1.82
CA GLU A 41 -15.83 -1.98 -1.93
C GLU A 41 -16.83 -1.29 -2.89
N ASP A 42 -16.69 0.01 -3.08
CA ASP A 42 -17.50 0.80 -4.03
C ASP A 42 -17.12 0.54 -5.51
N GLY A 43 -16.13 -0.31 -5.76
CA GLY A 43 -15.65 -0.67 -7.10
C GLY A 43 -14.66 0.32 -7.71
N LEU A 44 -14.17 1.29 -6.92
CA LEU A 44 -13.07 2.17 -7.35
C LEU A 44 -11.75 1.45 -7.18
N SER A 45 -10.89 1.56 -8.20
CA SER A 45 -9.51 1.08 -8.16
C SER A 45 -8.55 2.26 -8.30
N ALA A 46 -7.50 2.27 -7.47
CA ALA A 46 -6.45 3.27 -7.50
C ALA A 46 -5.08 2.56 -7.51
N GLU A 47 -4.16 3.06 -8.33
CA GLU A 47 -2.78 2.59 -8.34
C GLU A 47 -2.00 3.32 -7.22
N LEU A 48 -1.28 2.56 -6.42
CA LEU A 48 -0.49 3.02 -5.29
C LEU A 48 0.99 2.74 -5.56
N GLU A 49 1.82 3.75 -5.37
CA GLU A 49 3.26 3.57 -5.30
C GLU A 49 3.68 3.57 -3.83
N ILE A 50 4.27 2.46 -3.39
CA ILE A 50 4.71 2.25 -2.02
C ILE A 50 6.23 2.25 -1.97
N VAL A 51 6.80 3.07 -1.10
CA VAL A 51 8.24 3.19 -0.89
C VAL A 51 8.57 2.81 0.54
N ILE A 52 9.47 1.86 0.72
CA ILE A 52 9.91 1.45 2.06
C ILE A 52 10.98 2.43 2.53
N THR A 53 10.65 3.29 3.49
CA THR A 53 11.57 4.31 4.01
C THR A 53 12.54 3.76 5.05
N ASP A 54 12.13 2.73 5.80
CA ASP A 54 13.00 2.05 6.75
C ASP A 54 12.58 0.59 6.97
N ALA A 55 13.44 -0.35 6.60
CA ALA A 55 13.16 -1.76 6.73
C ALA A 55 13.22 -2.28 8.18
N GLN A 56 13.94 -1.62 9.08
CA GLN A 56 14.11 -2.09 10.46
C GLN A 56 12.84 -1.89 11.30
N SER A 57 12.17 -0.76 11.09
CA SER A 57 10.89 -0.40 11.71
C SER A 57 9.68 -0.75 10.84
N ALA A 58 9.92 -1.33 9.66
CA ALA A 58 8.89 -1.56 8.64
C ALA A 58 8.10 -0.28 8.30
N ALA A 59 8.79 0.86 8.26
CA ALA A 59 8.19 2.13 7.85
C ALA A 59 8.14 2.25 6.32
N TYR A 60 7.00 2.70 5.83
CA TYR A 60 6.75 2.91 4.40
C TYR A 60 5.92 4.18 4.19
N THR A 61 6.04 4.76 3.00
CA THR A 61 5.20 5.84 2.49
C THR A 61 4.48 5.37 1.24
N TRP A 62 3.27 5.83 1.02
CA TRP A 62 2.52 5.53 -0.20
C TRP A 62 1.95 6.80 -0.80
N GLU A 63 1.89 6.84 -2.14
CA GLU A 63 1.24 7.91 -2.91
C GLU A 63 0.34 7.30 -3.97
N VAL A 64 -0.74 8.01 -4.31
CA VAL A 64 -1.61 7.61 -5.43
C VAL A 64 -0.90 7.97 -6.73
N ALA A 65 -0.59 6.96 -7.54
CA ALA A 65 -0.05 7.16 -8.87
C ALA A 65 -1.15 7.75 -9.76
N SER A 66 -0.93 8.97 -10.26
CA SER A 66 -1.88 9.73 -11.09
C SER A 66 -1.81 9.37 -12.57
#